data_AF-A0A9W4S9Q9-F1
#
_entry.id   AF-A0A9W4S9Q9-F1
#
_cell.length_a   1.000
_cell.length_b   1.000
_cell.length_c   1.000
_cell.angle_alpha   90.00
_cell.angle_beta   90.00
_cell.angle_gamma   90.00
#
_symmetry.space_group_name_H-M   'P 1'
#
loop_
_entity.id
_entity.type
_entity.pdbx_description
1 polymer ?
#
loop_
_entity_poly.entity_id
_entity_poly.type
_entity_poly.pdbx_seq_one_letter_code
_entity_poly.pdbx_strand_id
1 'polypeptide(L)'
;SSTNTASGGSGGRGQLNVQFFEKKRRKAWLMRGDEEVCWELWTLKVTVAEPRTETERAKVRKAMEQTLMTTVMKVITFVNAHKDHIPPITTQGSNPFPYQININQKEGGWATRMGIY
;
A
#
# COMPACT_ATOMS: atom_id res chain seq x y z
N SER A 1 29.98 12.10 18.89
CA SER A 1 30.07 13.21 17.92
C SER A 1 30.45 12.67 16.55
N SER A 2 29.54 12.69 15.58
CA SER A 2 29.74 12.50 14.12
C SER A 2 28.36 12.62 13.47
N THR A 3 28.00 13.83 13.02
CA THR A 3 27.97 14.30 11.62
C THR A 3 26.64 14.06 10.91
N ASN A 4 25.75 15.04 11.12
CA ASN A 4 25.03 15.81 10.10
C ASN A 4 24.84 15.15 8.72
N THR A 5 23.60 14.76 8.42
CA THR A 5 23.11 14.72 7.03
C THR A 5 22.01 15.77 6.88
N ALA A 6 22.45 16.96 6.45
CA ALA A 6 21.56 17.93 5.85
C ALA A 6 20.96 17.31 4.59
N SER A 7 19.66 17.00 4.61
CA SER A 7 18.90 16.78 3.38
C SER A 7 18.08 18.04 3.14
N GLY A 8 18.54 18.82 2.17
CA GLY A 8 17.86 20.03 1.74
C GLY A 8 16.49 19.70 1.14
N GLY A 9 15.44 20.27 1.75
CA GLY A 9 14.19 20.78 1.16
C GLY A 9 13.64 20.18 -0.13
N SER A 10 13.63 18.86 -0.29
CA SER A 10 12.76 18.18 -1.27
C SER A 10 11.79 17.32 -0.48
N GLY A 11 10.52 17.73 -0.41
CA GLY A 11 9.49 17.04 0.35
C GLY A 11 9.51 15.52 0.11
N GLY A 12 9.48 14.75 1.21
CA GLY A 12 9.63 13.30 1.17
C GLY A 12 8.59 12.64 0.25
N ARG A 13 9.03 11.76 -0.65
CA ARG A 13 8.13 10.92 -1.48
C ARG A 13 8.17 9.49 -0.97
N GLY A 14 7.02 8.81 -0.99
CA GLY A 14 6.89 7.43 -0.55
C GLY A 14 5.83 6.67 -1.33
N GLN A 15 5.79 5.37 -1.10
CA GLN A 15 4.78 4.48 -1.66
C GLN A 15 4.23 3.55 -0.58
N LEU A 16 2.91 3.38 -0.62
CA LEU A 16 2.14 2.47 0.22
C LEU A 16 1.51 1.41 -0.68
N ASN A 17 1.68 0.14 -0.36
CA ASN A 17 1.00 -0.96 -1.02
C ASN A 17 0.01 -1.59 -0.06
N VAL A 18 -1.26 -1.72 -0.47
CA VAL A 18 -2.30 -2.47 0.24
C VAL A 18 -2.63 -3.70 -0.59
N GLN A 19 -2.46 -4.89 -0.04
CA GLN A 19 -2.67 -6.16 -0.74
C GLN A 19 -3.80 -6.92 -0.05
N PHE A 20 -4.70 -7.50 -0.84
CA PHE A 20 -5.76 -8.39 -0.37
C PHE A 20 -5.51 -9.82 -0.85
N PHE A 21 -5.77 -10.78 0.03
CA PHE A 21 -5.45 -12.19 -0.18
C PHE A 21 -6.68 -13.09 -0.03
N GLU A 22 -6.60 -14.26 -0.65
CA GLU A 22 -7.56 -15.36 -0.51
C GLU A 22 -6.82 -16.55 0.14
N LYS A 23 -7.44 -17.15 1.16
CA LYS A 23 -6.93 -18.39 1.78
C LYS A 23 -7.40 -19.59 0.96
N LYS A 24 -6.49 -20.19 0.20
CA LYS A 24 -6.75 -21.42 -0.55
C LYS A 24 -6.28 -22.62 0.24
N ARG A 25 -7.23 -23.47 0.63
CA ARG A 25 -6.91 -24.81 1.18
C ARG A 25 -6.47 -25.72 0.04
N ARG A 26 -5.19 -26.08 -0.02
CA ARG A 26 -4.70 -27.03 -1.02
C ARG A 26 -5.30 -28.43 -0.77
N LYS A 27 -5.88 -29.03 -1.82
CA LYS A 27 -6.21 -30.46 -1.86
C LYS A 27 -4.97 -31.25 -2.27
N ALA A 28 -3.94 -31.29 -1.42
CA ALA A 28 -2.79 -32.14 -1.63
C ALA A 28 -2.54 -32.94 -0.35
N TRP A 29 -2.80 -34.24 -0.40
CA TRP A 29 -2.66 -35.19 0.70
C TRP A 29 -1.21 -35.31 1.25
N LEU A 30 -0.23 -34.63 0.63
CA LEU A 30 1.19 -34.70 0.97
C LEU A 30 1.81 -33.36 1.43
N MET A 31 1.12 -32.23 1.28
CA MET A 31 1.64 -30.91 1.69
C MET A 31 0.64 -30.25 2.63
N ARG A 32 0.96 -30.19 3.93
CA ARG A 32 0.19 -29.39 4.90
C ARG A 32 0.57 -27.93 4.73
N GLY A 33 -0.37 -27.09 4.34
CA GLY A 33 -0.22 -25.64 4.34
C GLY A 33 -1.40 -24.93 3.69
N ASP A 34 -1.95 -23.94 4.37
CA ASP A 34 -2.84 -22.97 3.76
C ASP A 34 -1.99 -22.02 2.90
N GLU A 35 -2.42 -21.77 1.65
CA GLU A 35 -1.77 -20.82 0.76
C GLU A 35 -2.55 -19.50 0.75
N GLU A 36 -1.83 -18.39 0.89
CA GLU A 36 -2.40 -17.05 0.71
C GLU A 36 -2.04 -16.53 -0.69
N VAL A 37 -3.06 -16.30 -1.52
CA VAL A 37 -2.89 -15.78 -2.88
C VAL A 37 -3.37 -14.33 -2.92
N CYS A 38 -2.48 -13.41 -3.29
CA CYS A 38 -2.83 -12.00 -3.50
C CYS A 38 -3.73 -11.89 -4.74
N TRP A 39 -4.95 -11.40 -4.56
CA TRP A 39 -5.92 -11.22 -5.65
C TRP A 39 -6.13 -9.74 -5.99
N GLU A 40 -5.73 -8.81 -5.12
CA GLU A 40 -5.81 -7.38 -5.39
C GLU A 40 -4.67 -6.60 -4.71
N LEU A 41 -4.09 -5.65 -5.44
CA LEU A 41 -3.01 -4.77 -4.95
C LEU A 41 -3.33 -3.31 -5.30
N TRP A 42 -3.35 -2.46 -4.28
CA TRP A 42 -3.44 -1.02 -4.42
C TRP A 42 -2.10 -0.37 -4.10
N THR A 43 -1.57 0.39 -5.05
CA THR A 43 -0.38 1.19 -4.86
C THR A 43 -0.75 2.66 -4.74
N LEU A 44 -0.52 3.24 -3.57
CA LEU A 44 -0.74 4.65 -3.29
C LEU A 44 0.62 5.36 -3.25
N LYS A 45 0.79 6.37 -4.12
CA LYS A 45 1.96 7.24 -4.11
C LYS A 45 1.68 8.41 -3.18
N VAL A 46 2.59 8.66 -2.24
CA VAL A 46 2.45 9.69 -1.21
C VAL A 46 3.57 10.71 -1.37
N THR A 47 3.21 11.99 -1.22
CA THR A 47 4.16 13.10 -1.21
C THR A 47 3.94 13.93 0.04
N VAL A 48 5.00 14.16 0.81
CA VAL A 48 5.00 14.99 2.01
C VAL A 48 5.26 16.42 1.58
N ALA A 49 4.31 17.31 1.88
CA ALA A 49 4.49 18.74 1.69
C ALA A 49 5.17 19.34 2.92
N GLU A 50 6.16 20.22 2.68
CA GLU A 50 6.92 20.91 3.73
C GLU A 50 6.71 22.43 3.60
N PRO A 51 5.54 22.96 4.02
CA PRO A 51 5.28 24.40 3.97
C PRO A 51 6.19 25.15 4.93
N ARG A 52 6.74 26.29 4.51
CA ARG A 52 7.66 27.13 5.30
C ARG A 52 6.98 28.35 5.91
N THR A 53 5.79 28.70 5.43
CA THR A 53 5.00 29.83 5.93
C THR A 53 3.57 29.42 6.26
N GLU A 54 2.87 30.24 7.05
CA GLU A 54 1.47 29.98 7.39
C GLU A 54 0.54 30.08 6.17
N THR A 55 0.83 31.02 5.26
CA THR A 55 0.12 31.14 3.98
C THR A 55 0.28 29.89 3.11
N GLU A 56 1.49 29.32 3.05
CA GLU A 56 1.72 28.05 2.35
C GLU A 56 1.01 26.88 3.04
N ARG A 57 1.02 26.83 4.38
CA ARG A 57 0.31 25.80 5.15
C ARG A 57 -1.18 25.79 4.82
N ALA A 58 -1.83 26.95 4.79
CA ALA A 58 -3.24 27.07 4.45
C ALA A 58 -3.53 26.58 3.02
N LYS A 59 -2.67 26.92 2.04
CA LYS A 59 -2.79 26.46 0.64
C LYS A 59 -2.61 24.94 0.53
N VAL A 60 -1.57 24.39 1.17
CA VAL A 60 -1.29 22.95 1.19
C VAL A 60 -2.44 22.18 1.82
N ARG A 61 -3.01 22.67 2.93
CA ARG A 61 -4.16 22.04 3.58
C ARG A 61 -5.36 21.93 2.64
N LYS A 62 -5.74 23.03 1.98
CA LYS A 62 -6.85 23.02 1.02
C LYS A 62 -6.61 22.08 -0.15
N ALA A 63 -5.38 22.05 -0.69
CA ALA A 63 -5.01 21.14 -1.77
C ALA A 63 -5.04 19.67 -1.32
N MET A 64 -4.59 19.37 -0.09
CA MET A 64 -4.62 18.04 0.50
C MET A 64 -6.05 17.54 0.70
N GLU A 65 -6.95 18.37 1.22
CA GLU A 65 -8.38 18.05 1.36
C GLU A 65 -9.00 17.69 0.00
N GLN A 66 -8.76 18.50 -1.03
CA GLN A 66 -9.25 18.22 -2.38
C GLN A 66 -8.67 16.92 -2.97
N THR A 67 -7.37 16.69 -2.77
CA THR A 67 -6.68 15.49 -3.28
C THR A 67 -7.20 14.24 -2.59
N LEU A 68 -7.41 14.28 -1.27
CA LEU A 68 -7.96 13.18 -0.50
C LEU A 68 -9.38 12.84 -0.99
N MET A 69 -10.25 13.85 -1.09
CA MET A 69 -11.63 13.67 -1.58
C MET A 69 -11.64 13.03 -2.97
N THR A 70 -10.85 13.59 -3.89
CA THR A 70 -10.75 13.07 -5.26
C THR A 70 -10.24 11.63 -5.29
N THR A 71 -9.27 11.29 -4.44
CA THR A 71 -8.68 9.95 -4.36
C THR A 71 -9.67 8.93 -3.80
N VAL A 72 -10.41 9.27 -2.74
CA VAL A 72 -11.47 8.41 -2.18
C VAL A 72 -12.56 8.14 -3.23
N MET A 73 -13.01 9.17 -3.95
CA MET A 73 -14.00 8.99 -5.01
C MET A 73 -13.49 8.10 -6.15
N LYS A 74 -12.19 8.20 -6.50
CA LYS A 74 -11.56 7.29 -7.46
C LYS A 74 -11.55 5.85 -6.98
N VAL A 75 -11.21 5.60 -5.71
CA VAL A 75 -11.26 4.25 -5.11
C VAL A 75 -12.68 3.68 -5.21
N ILE A 76 -13.70 4.43 -4.76
CA ILE A 76 -15.10 4.00 -4.84
C ILE A 76 -15.51 3.67 -6.28
N THR A 77 -15.17 4.54 -7.22
CA THR A 77 -15.49 4.35 -8.64
C THR A 77 -14.83 3.09 -9.19
N PHE A 78 -13.56 2.87 -8.87
CA PHE A 78 -12.80 1.72 -9.36
C PHE A 78 -13.31 0.40 -8.78
N VAL A 79 -13.60 0.37 -7.47
CA VAL A 79 -14.18 -0.81 -6.80
C VAL A 79 -15.54 -1.15 -7.40
N ASN A 80 -16.40 -0.16 -7.64
CA ASN A 80 -17.71 -0.39 -8.25
C ASN A 80 -17.62 -0.90 -9.69
N ALA A 81 -16.64 -0.43 -10.47
CA ALA A 81 -16.44 -0.83 -11.86
C ALA A 81 -15.83 -2.24 -11.99
N HIS A 82 -15.06 -2.70 -11.00
CA HIS A 82 -14.34 -3.97 -11.03
C HIS A 82 -14.76 -4.88 -9.88
N LYS A 83 -16.06 -4.96 -9.56
CA LYS A 83 -16.53 -5.84 -8.48
C LYS A 83 -16.49 -7.33 -8.85
N ASP A 84 -16.42 -7.65 -10.14
CA ASP A 84 -16.58 -9.02 -10.65
C ASP A 84 -15.35 -9.91 -10.38
N HIS A 85 -14.19 -9.34 -10.04
CA HIS A 85 -12.99 -10.11 -9.70
C HIS A 85 -12.88 -10.46 -8.21
N ILE A 86 -13.83 -10.02 -7.37
CA ILE A 86 -13.82 -10.29 -5.93
C ILE A 86 -14.03 -11.80 -5.70
N PRO A 87 -13.11 -12.50 -5.01
CA PRO A 87 -13.24 -13.95 -4.78
C PRO A 87 -14.47 -14.29 -3.92
N PRO A 88 -15.00 -15.52 -4.03
CA PRO A 88 -16.06 -15.97 -3.14
C PRO A 88 -15.57 -16.03 -1.69
N ILE A 89 -16.44 -15.67 -0.75
CA ILE A 89 -16.13 -15.78 0.68
C ILE A 89 -16.15 -17.25 1.08
N THR A 90 -14.97 -17.81 1.35
CA THR A 90 -14.79 -19.23 1.69
C THR A 90 -14.47 -19.47 3.18
N THR A 91 -14.20 -18.41 3.94
CA THR A 91 -13.80 -18.48 5.35
C THR A 91 -14.90 -18.00 6.29
N GLN A 92 -15.04 -18.63 7.47
CA GLN A 92 -15.99 -18.21 8.51
C GLN A 92 -15.39 -17.21 9.53
N GLY A 93 -14.24 -16.60 9.21
CA GLY A 93 -13.61 -15.58 10.06
C GLY A 93 -14.27 -14.20 9.93
N SER A 94 -13.96 -13.29 10.85
CA SER A 94 -14.49 -11.91 10.83
C SER A 94 -14.00 -11.09 9.63
N ASN A 95 -12.84 -11.43 9.06
CA ASN A 95 -12.32 -10.81 7.86
C ASN A 95 -12.31 -11.82 6.70
N PRO A 96 -13.17 -11.68 5.68
CA PRO A 96 -13.25 -12.60 4.55
C PRO A 96 -12.01 -12.55 3.64
N PHE A 97 -11.28 -11.42 3.63
CA PHE A 97 -10.11 -11.21 2.79
C PHE A 97 -8.95 -10.66 3.64
N PRO A 98 -8.01 -11.51 4.08
CA PRO A 98 -6.79 -11.05 4.74
C PRO A 98 -6.09 -9.96 3.92
N TYR A 99 -5.48 -8.98 4.59
CA TYR A 99 -4.76 -7.90 3.90
C TYR A 99 -3.41 -7.61 4.56
N GLN A 100 -2.51 -7.04 3.77
CA GLN A 100 -1.21 -6.55 4.23
C GLN A 100 -0.99 -5.11 3.75
N ILE A 101 -0.33 -4.32 4.59
CA ILE A 101 0.02 -2.93 4.29
C ILE A 101 1.55 -2.81 4.36
N ASN A 102 2.17 -2.47 3.22
CA ASN A 102 3.61 -2.37 3.08
C ASN A 102 4.00 -0.93 2.73
N ILE A 103 4.92 -0.33 3.50
CA ILE A 103 5.41 1.04 3.30
C ILE A 103 6.86 0.98 2.81
N ASN A 104 7.20 1.71 1.74
CA ASN A 104 8.58 1.92 1.29
C ASN A 104 9.41 0.64 1.18
N GLN A 105 8.86 -0.44 0.63
CA GLN A 105 9.73 -1.48 0.07
C GLN A 105 10.56 -0.80 -1.02
N LYS A 106 11.83 -0.49 -0.71
CA LYS A 106 12.85 -0.46 -1.76
C LYS A 106 12.64 -1.76 -2.52
N GLU A 107 12.52 -1.71 -3.85
CA GLU A 107 12.66 -2.92 -4.64
C GLU A 107 13.98 -3.55 -4.21
N GLY A 108 13.90 -4.56 -3.33
CA GLY A 108 14.99 -5.43 -3.03
C GLY A 108 15.20 -6.16 -4.33
N GLY A 109 16.05 -5.59 -5.18
CA GLY A 109 16.59 -6.30 -6.34
C GLY A 109 17.03 -7.67 -5.87
N TRP A 110 16.87 -8.66 -6.73
CA TRP A 110 17.21 -10.08 -6.55
C TRP A 110 18.43 -10.36 -5.62
N ALA A 111 19.41 -9.45 -5.57
CA ALA A 111 20.55 -9.42 -4.66
C ALA A 111 20.21 -9.53 -3.16
N THR A 112 19.17 -8.86 -2.64
CA THR A 112 18.80 -8.95 -1.20
C THR A 112 18.18 -10.30 -0.84
N ARG A 113 17.55 -10.96 -1.82
CA ARG A 113 16.92 -12.28 -1.65
C ARG A 113 17.93 -13.44 -1.63
N MET A 114 19.10 -13.23 -2.23
CA MET A 114 20.16 -14.25 -2.36
C MET A 114 21.24 -14.17 -1.27
N GLY A 115 21.12 -13.25 -0.30
CA GLY A 115 22.02 -13.20 0.86
C GLY A 115 23.50 -13.05 0.49
N ILE A 116 23.82 -12.30 -0.56
CA ILE A 116 25.21 -11.99 -0.91
C ILE A 116 25.60 -10.68 -0.24
N TYR A 117 25.98 -10.77 1.04
CA TYR A 117 26.89 -9.86 1.73
C TYR A 117 27.68 -10.67 2.75
#